data_AF-A0A5C5SHS8-F1
#
_entry.id   AF-A0A5C5SHS8-F1
#
_cell.length_a   1.000
_cell.length_b   1.000
_cell.length_c   1.000
_cell.angle_alpha   90.00
_cell.angle_beta   90.00
_cell.angle_gamma   90.00
#
_symmetry.space_group_name_H-M   'P 1'
#
loop_
_entity.id
_entity.type
_entity.pdbx_description
1 polymer ?
#
loop_
_entity_poly.entity_id
_entity_poly.type
_entity_poly.pdbx_seq_one_letter_code
_entity_poly.pdbx_strand_id
1 'polypeptide(L)'
;MVREFQKVMNELVERRIEEVINSKEFVSYNEILDHDLDEKLKQLKQFDSDEAKMNALSDLKDNIFEQVFSQTNIAYKTGFNDAFILAVDMFVMPKKI
;
A
#
# COMPACT_ATOMS: atom_id res chain seq x y z
N MET A 1 14.28 -20.79 -20.00
CA MET A 1 13.53 -19.65 -20.57
C MET A 1 12.39 -19.22 -19.65
N VAL A 2 11.40 -20.08 -19.34
CA VAL A 2 10.28 -19.73 -18.43
C VAL A 2 10.72 -19.47 -16.97
N ARG A 3 11.65 -20.28 -16.42
CA ARG A 3 12.18 -20.07 -15.05
C ARG A 3 13.03 -18.81 -14.88
N GLU A 4 13.88 -18.52 -15.86
CA GLU A 4 14.69 -17.29 -15.89
C GLU A 4 13.79 -16.06 -15.98
N PHE A 5 12.74 -16.11 -16.80
CA PHE A 5 11.74 -15.05 -16.90
C PHE A 5 10.97 -14.85 -15.59
N GLN A 6 10.51 -15.93 -14.94
CA GLN A 6 9.86 -15.85 -13.62
C GLN A 6 10.80 -15.25 -12.55
N LYS A 7 12.08 -15.60 -12.57
CA LYS A 7 13.06 -15.06 -11.62
C LYS A 7 13.24 -13.55 -11.80
N VAL A 8 13.44 -13.09 -13.04
CA VAL A 8 13.56 -11.66 -13.36
C VAL A 8 12.28 -10.91 -13.00
N MET A 9 11.11 -11.49 -13.24
CA MET A 9 9.83 -10.89 -12.86
C MET A 9 9.69 -10.78 -11.34
N ASN A 10 10.08 -11.82 -10.58
CA ASN A 10 10.02 -11.77 -9.12
C ASN A 10 10.97 -10.72 -8.54
N GLU A 11 12.22 -10.65 -9.03
CA GLU A 11 13.19 -9.63 -8.59
C GLU A 11 12.69 -8.20 -8.93
N LEU A 12 12.04 -8.03 -10.09
CA LEU A 12 11.48 -6.76 -10.49
C LEU A 12 10.29 -6.37 -9.62
N VAL A 13 9.41 -7.32 -9.29
CA VAL A 13 8.28 -7.14 -8.36
C VAL A 13 8.77 -6.80 -6.97
N GLU A 14 9.73 -7.55 -6.41
CA GLU A 14 10.30 -7.29 -5.08
C GLU A 14 10.91 -5.89 -4.99
N ARG A 15 11.76 -5.51 -5.95
CA ARG A 15 12.35 -4.17 -5.99
C ARG A 15 11.28 -3.08 -6.08
N ARG A 16 10.20 -3.32 -6.82
CA ARG A 16 9.11 -2.35 -6.95
C ARG A 16 8.25 -2.22 -5.71
N ILE A 17 7.97 -3.33 -5.04
CA ILE A 17 7.34 -3.32 -3.72
C ILE A 17 8.19 -2.50 -2.76
N GLU A 18 9.51 -2.71 -2.77
CA GLU A 18 10.44 -1.96 -1.92
C GLU A 18 10.46 -0.46 -2.26
N GLU A 19 10.44 -0.09 -3.54
CA GLU A 19 10.34 1.31 -3.96
C GLU A 19 8.98 1.95 -3.59
N VAL A 20 7.88 1.21 -3.70
CA VAL A 20 6.54 1.69 -3.31
C VAL A 20 6.48 1.93 -1.80
N ILE A 21 6.95 0.97 -0.99
CA ILE A 21 6.93 1.07 0.47
C ILE A 21 7.82 2.22 0.95
N ASN A 22 8.95 2.46 0.28
CA ASN A 22 9.86 3.56 0.58
C ASN A 22 9.48 4.88 -0.13
N SER A 23 8.41 4.89 -0.93
CA SER A 23 7.98 6.11 -1.62
C SER A 23 7.51 7.14 -0.61
N LYS A 24 7.83 8.41 -0.86
CA LYS A 24 7.41 9.52 0.01
C LYS A 24 5.89 9.56 0.19
N GLU A 25 5.14 9.19 -0.84
CA GLU A 25 3.68 9.13 -0.80
C GLU A 25 3.21 8.04 0.17
N PHE A 26 3.75 6.81 0.05
CA PHE A 26 3.39 5.70 0.94
C PHE A 26 3.82 5.95 2.39
N VAL A 27 5.02 6.48 2.61
CA VAL A 27 5.53 6.83 3.95
C VAL A 27 4.68 7.94 4.58
N SER A 28 4.41 9.02 3.85
CA SER A 28 3.59 10.12 4.36
C SER A 28 2.16 9.68 4.67
N TYR A 29 1.59 8.79 3.85
CA TYR A 29 0.26 8.27 4.11
C TYR A 29 0.24 7.36 5.35
N ASN A 30 1.28 6.55 5.54
CA ASN A 30 1.44 5.74 6.75
C ASN A 30 1.62 6.58 8.00
N GLU A 31 2.39 7.66 7.97
CA GLU A 31 2.56 8.55 9.12
C GLU A 31 1.24 9.19 9.55
N ILE A 32 0.41 9.62 8.59
CA ILE A 32 -0.92 10.20 8.87
C ILE A 32 -1.82 9.16 9.52
N LEU A 33 -1.82 7.93 8.98
CA LEU A 33 -2.67 6.85 9.48
C LEU A 33 -2.20 6.33 10.84
N ASP A 34 -0.90 6.18 11.04
CA ASP A 34 -0.33 5.79 12.34
C ASP A 34 -0.69 6.84 13.39
N HIS A 35 -0.57 8.14 13.06
CA HIS A 35 -0.96 9.21 13.98
C HIS A 35 -2.45 9.16 14.34
N ASP A 36 -3.33 8.98 13.36
CA ASP A 36 -4.78 8.89 13.58
C ASP A 36 -5.15 7.64 14.41
N LEU A 37 -4.51 6.50 14.15
CA LEU A 37 -4.65 5.29 14.95
C LEU A 37 -4.20 5.51 16.40
N ASP A 38 -3.07 6.20 16.59
CA ASP A 38 -2.50 6.49 17.90
C ASP A 38 -3.41 7.42 18.72
N GLU A 39 -4.04 8.40 18.08
CA GLU A 39 -5.06 9.27 18.70
C GLU A 39 -6.31 8.49 19.11
N LYS A 40 -6.85 7.64 18.22
CA LYS A 40 -8.02 6.81 18.52
C LYS A 40 -7.75 5.79 19.63
N LEU A 41 -6.54 5.20 19.68
CA LEU A 41 -6.10 4.30 20.75
C LEU A 41 -5.94 5.03 22.10
N LYS A 42 -5.51 6.30 22.11
CA LYS A 42 -5.46 7.11 23.33
C LYS A 42 -6.85 7.41 23.87
N GLN A 43 -7.81 7.69 22.97
CA GLN A 43 -9.21 7.91 23.33
C GLN A 43 -9.85 6.64 23.93
N LEU A 44 -9.49 5.45 23.42
CA LEU A 44 -9.96 4.16 23.95
C LEU A 44 -9.70 3.95 25.46
N LYS A 45 -8.65 4.56 26.01
CA LYS A 45 -8.31 4.46 27.44
C LYS A 45 -9.19 5.34 28.35
N GLN A 46 -10.04 6.19 27.80
CA GLN A 46 -10.84 7.17 28.55
C GLN A 46 -12.33 6.78 28.65
N PHE A 47 -12.75 5.65 28.10
CA PHE A 47 -14.16 5.26 28.09
C PHE A 47 -14.54 4.38 29.30
N ASP A 48 -15.42 4.90 30.14
CA ASP A 48 -16.00 4.17 31.28
C ASP A 48 -17.19 3.27 30.88
N SER A 49 -17.77 3.45 29.69
CA SER A 49 -18.93 2.69 29.19
C SER A 49 -18.54 1.65 28.13
N ASP A 50 -19.13 0.46 28.20
CA ASP A 50 -18.87 -0.61 27.24
C ASP A 50 -19.42 -0.31 25.83
N GLU A 51 -20.48 0.50 25.74
CA GLU A 51 -21.03 0.97 24.46
C GLU A 51 -20.08 1.95 23.77
N ALA A 52 -19.45 2.85 24.53
CA ALA A 52 -18.44 3.77 24.01
C ALA A 52 -17.17 3.02 23.55
N LYS A 53 -16.77 1.97 24.28
CA LYS A 53 -15.66 1.09 23.85
C LYS A 53 -15.99 0.36 22.55
N MET A 54 -17.21 -0.15 22.39
CA MET A 54 -17.64 -0.85 21.16
C MET A 54 -17.65 0.07 19.95
N ASN A 55 -18.15 1.30 20.10
CA ASN A 55 -18.11 2.30 19.03
C ASN A 55 -16.68 2.66 18.65
N ALA A 56 -15.82 2.93 19.63
CA ALA A 56 -14.41 3.22 19.39
C ALA A 56 -13.65 2.04 18.75
N LEU A 57 -14.03 0.79 19.07
CA LEU A 57 -13.47 -0.39 18.42
C LEU A 57 -13.92 -0.50 16.94
N SER A 58 -15.16 -0.12 16.64
CA SER A 58 -15.66 -0.04 15.26
C SER A 58 -14.90 1.03 14.48
N ASP A 59 -14.71 2.21 15.06
CA ASP A 59 -13.98 3.31 14.43
C ASP A 59 -12.51 2.94 14.16
N LEU A 60 -11.88 2.17 15.07
CA LEU A 60 -10.53 1.66 14.88
C LEU A 60 -10.47 0.65 13.72
N LYS A 61 -11.45 -0.26 13.66
CA LYS A 61 -11.54 -1.25 12.58
C LYS A 61 -11.71 -0.57 11.22
N ASP A 62 -12.59 0.42 11.14
CA ASP A 62 -12.85 1.14 9.89
C ASP A 62 -11.60 1.92 9.45
N ASN A 63 -10.87 2.51 10.39
CA ASN A 63 -9.60 3.18 10.12
C ASN A 63 -8.52 2.24 9.56
N ILE A 64 -8.36 1.06 10.15
CA ILE A 64 -7.44 0.02 9.65
C ILE A 64 -7.85 -0.42 8.23
N PHE A 65 -9.16 -0.54 7.97
CA PHE A 65 -9.66 -0.88 6.64
C PHE A 65 -9.33 0.21 5.61
N GLU A 66 -9.53 1.49 5.95
CA GLU A 66 -9.17 2.62 5.09
C GLU A 66 -7.65 2.65 4.82
N GLN A 67 -6.83 2.38 5.82
CA GLN A 67 -5.38 2.27 5.69
C GLN A 67 -4.98 1.19 4.68
N VAL A 68 -5.48 -0.03 4.87
CA VAL A 68 -5.18 -1.15 3.97
C VAL A 68 -5.69 -0.87 2.56
N PHE A 69 -6.87 -0.28 2.42
CA PHE A 69 -7.45 0.08 1.12
C PHE A 69 -6.59 1.11 0.38
N SER A 70 -6.16 2.18 1.05
CA SER A 70 -5.33 3.22 0.45
C SER A 70 -3.96 2.70 0.01
N GLN A 71 -3.28 1.96 0.89
CA GLN A 71 -1.99 1.31 0.58
C GLN A 71 -2.12 0.37 -0.63
N THR A 72 -3.18 -0.45 -0.67
CA THR A 72 -3.44 -1.38 -1.77
C THR A 72 -3.68 -0.63 -3.08
N ASN A 73 -4.40 0.49 -3.03
CA ASN A 73 -4.67 1.31 -4.21
C ASN A 73 -3.40 1.95 -4.79
N ILE A 74 -2.50 2.44 -3.92
CA ILE A 74 -1.19 2.98 -4.32
C ILE A 74 -0.34 1.88 -4.98
N ALA A 75 -0.28 0.71 -4.35
CA ALA A 75 0.45 -0.43 -4.89
C ALA A 75 -0.10 -0.88 -6.25
N TYR A 76 -1.44 -0.96 -6.38
CA TYR A 76 -2.10 -1.35 -7.62
C TYR A 76 -1.84 -0.35 -8.75
N LYS A 77 -1.99 0.95 -8.49
CA LYS A 77 -1.72 2.01 -9.48
C LYS A 77 -0.27 1.96 -9.96
N THR A 78 0.67 1.77 -9.04
CA THR A 78 2.10 1.68 -9.38
C THR A 78 2.37 0.44 -10.24
N GLY A 79 1.87 -0.73 -9.83
CA GLY A 79 2.02 -1.96 -10.60
C GLY A 79 1.38 -1.89 -11.99
N PHE A 80 0.21 -1.25 -12.12
CA PHE A 80 -0.44 -1.01 -13.40
C PHE A 80 0.40 -0.10 -14.30
N ASN A 81 0.93 1.00 -13.76
CA ASN A 81 1.74 1.94 -14.52
C ASN A 81 3.05 1.28 -15.01
N ASP A 82 3.72 0.51 -14.16
CA ASP A 82 4.92 -0.22 -14.54
C ASP A 82 4.64 -1.29 -15.61
N ALA A 83 3.53 -2.02 -15.51
CA ALA A 83 3.10 -2.98 -16.54
C ALA A 83 2.79 -2.27 -17.88
N PHE A 84 2.17 -1.09 -17.82
CA PHE A 84 1.91 -0.28 -19.00
C PHE A 84 3.20 0.21 -19.66
N ILE A 85 4.16 0.73 -18.89
CA ILE A 85 5.48 1.13 -19.39
C ILE A 85 6.19 -0.06 -20.04
N LEU A 86 6.19 -1.22 -19.38
CA LEU A 86 6.80 -2.44 -19.92
C LEU A 86 6.14 -2.88 -21.24
N ALA A 87 4.81 -2.77 -21.34
CA ALA A 87 4.09 -3.06 -22.58
C ALA A 87 4.44 -2.06 -23.69
N VAL A 88 4.53 -0.76 -23.37
CA VAL A 88 4.94 0.28 -24.33
C VAL A 88 6.36 0.04 -24.83
N ASP A 89 7.30 -0.23 -23.92
CA ASP A 89 8.71 -0.49 -24.23
C ASP A 89 8.90 -1.78 -25.04
N MET A 90 8.10 -2.83 -24.80
CA MET A 90 8.20 -4.08 -25.57
C MET A 90 7.50 -4.01 -26.93
N PHE A 91 6.31 -3.40 -27.01
CA PHE A 91 5.44 -3.55 -28.18
C PHE A 91 5.35 -2.29 -29.05
N VAL A 92 5.50 -1.09 -28.49
CA VAL A 92 5.29 0.18 -29.20
C VAL A 92 6.61 0.83 -29.60
N MET A 93 7.62 0.77 -28.73
CA MET A 93 8.98 1.22 -29.02
C MET A 93 9.98 0.08 -28.81
N PRO A 94 9.96 -0.98 -29.64
CA PRO A 94 10.98 -2.00 -29.55
C PRO A 94 12.34 -1.30 -29.73
N LYS A 95 13.16 -1.30 -28.68
CA LYS A 95 14.55 -0.83 -28.76
C LYS A 95 15.18 -1.60 -29.92
N LYS A 96 15.55 -0.90 -30.99
CA LYS A 96 16.38 -1.49 -32.05
C LYS A 96 17.61 -2.07 -31.37
N ILE A 97 17.72 -3.39 -31.44
CA ILE A 97 18.95 -4.14 -31.13
C ILE A 97 20.04 -3.64 -32.07
#